data_AF-A0A091RCF9-F1
#
_entry.id   AF-A0A091RCF9-F1
#
_cell.length_a   1.000
_cell.length_b   1.000
_cell.length_c   1.000
_cell.angle_alpha   90.00
_cell.angle_beta   90.00
_cell.angle_gamma   90.00
#
_symmetry.space_group_name_H-M   'P 1'
#
loop_
_entity.id
_entity.type
_entity.pdbx_description
1 polymer ?
#
loop_
_entity_poly.entity_id
_entity_poly.type
_entity_poly.pdbx_seq_one_letter_code
_entity_poly.pdbx_strand_id
1 'polypeptide(L)'
;AKMSAPTMEERKACWGARDEFWRCLDRHGEGASECEKLRRSFESLCPQQWVKYFDKRRDYLEYKRKLETEGYYPPEAAGKS
;
A
#
# COMPACT_ATOMS: atom_id res chain seq x y z
N ALA A 1 -0.93 -6.46 24.37
CA ALA A 1 -1.34 -6.17 22.98
C ALA A 1 -2.72 -6.78 22.75
N LYS A 2 -3.65 -6.05 22.13
CA LYS A 2 -5.05 -6.48 21.93
C LYS A 2 -5.06 -7.62 20.89
N MET A 3 -4.93 -8.86 21.36
CA MET A 3 -4.93 -10.11 20.59
C MET A 3 -6.35 -10.55 20.20
N SER A 4 -7.24 -9.59 20.02
CA SER A 4 -8.65 -9.81 19.71
C SER A 4 -8.83 -9.64 18.20
N ALA A 5 -9.54 -10.55 17.56
CA ALA A 5 -9.97 -10.33 16.19
C ALA A 5 -10.77 -9.01 16.12
N PRO A 6 -10.48 -8.11 15.16
CA PRO A 6 -11.18 -6.84 15.06
C PRO A 6 -12.67 -7.08 14.76
N THR A 7 -13.54 -6.23 15.29
CA THR A 7 -14.98 -6.25 15.01
C THR A 7 -15.27 -5.93 13.54
N MET A 8 -16.51 -6.13 13.09
CA MET A 8 -16.90 -5.72 11.73
C MET A 8 -16.68 -4.22 11.50
N GLU A 9 -17.02 -3.39 12.49
CA GLU A 9 -16.87 -1.93 12.40
C GLU A 9 -15.40 -1.52 12.35
N GLU A 10 -14.55 -2.12 13.18
CA GLU A 10 -13.10 -1.88 13.16
C GLU A 10 -12.48 -2.29 11.80
N ARG A 11 -12.94 -3.42 11.22
CA ARG A 11 -12.50 -3.84 9.88
C ARG A 11 -12.91 -2.83 8.80
N LYS A 12 -14.15 -2.33 8.86
CA LYS A 12 -14.66 -1.34 7.91
C LYS A 12 -13.88 -0.02 8.01
N ALA A 13 -13.62 0.45 9.22
CA ALA A 13 -12.82 1.66 9.46
C ALA A 13 -11.38 1.49 8.93
N CYS A 14 -10.75 0.36 9.21
CA CYS A 14 -9.42 0.03 8.70
C CYS A 14 -9.35 0.05 7.16
N TRP A 15 -10.28 -0.64 6.48
CA TRP A 15 -10.28 -0.67 5.01
C TRP A 15 -10.60 0.70 4.40
N GLY A 16 -11.48 1.48 5.02
CA GLY A 16 -11.74 2.86 4.61
C GLY A 16 -10.47 3.72 4.66
N ALA A 17 -9.78 3.70 5.80
CA ALA A 17 -8.53 4.47 5.96
C ALA A 17 -7.43 4.02 4.99
N ARG A 18 -7.32 2.71 4.71
CA ARG A 18 -6.43 2.17 3.67
C ARG A 18 -6.76 2.78 2.30
N ASP A 19 -8.03 2.76 1.91
CA ASP A 19 -8.45 3.21 0.57
C ASP A 19 -8.25 4.72 0.40
N GLU A 20 -8.49 5.50 1.44
CA GLU A 20 -8.20 6.95 1.45
C GLU A 20 -6.70 7.21 1.31
N PHE A 21 -5.87 6.51 2.08
CA PHE A 21 -4.42 6.61 1.99
C PHE A 21 -3.89 6.23 0.60
N TRP A 22 -4.34 5.10 0.05
CA TRP A 22 -3.92 4.64 -1.28
C TRP A 22 -4.34 5.61 -2.38
N ARG A 23 -5.57 6.15 -2.31
CA ARG A 23 -6.04 7.16 -3.26
C ARG A 23 -5.19 8.43 -3.22
N CYS A 24 -4.68 8.81 -2.04
CA CYS A 24 -3.75 9.92 -1.92
C CYS A 24 -2.43 9.62 -2.64
N LEU A 25 -1.85 8.45 -2.40
CA LEU A 25 -0.62 8.02 -3.07
C LEU A 25 -0.79 7.90 -4.59
N ASP A 26 -1.92 7.40 -5.06
CA ASP A 26 -2.20 7.31 -6.51
C ASP A 26 -2.26 8.70 -7.18
N ARG A 27 -2.59 9.76 -6.42
CA ARG A 27 -2.68 11.14 -6.93
C ARG A 27 -1.36 11.91 -6.81
N HIS A 28 -0.65 11.73 -5.70
CA HIS A 28 0.53 12.53 -5.35
C HIS A 28 1.86 11.80 -5.54
N GLY A 29 1.82 10.49 -5.77
CA GLY A 29 2.98 9.62 -5.85
C GLY A 29 3.37 8.99 -4.52
N GLU A 30 4.20 7.95 -4.62
CA GLU A 30 4.75 7.25 -3.46
C GLU A 30 5.62 8.19 -2.61
N GLY A 31 5.46 8.16 -1.30
CA GLY A 31 6.24 9.01 -0.37
C GLY A 31 5.78 10.46 -0.27
N ALA A 32 4.65 10.84 -0.87
CA ALA A 32 4.11 12.20 -0.76
C ALA A 32 3.82 12.58 0.70
N SER A 33 4.39 13.70 1.15
CA SER A 33 4.22 14.23 2.51
C SER A 33 2.76 14.54 2.85
N GLU A 34 1.99 14.89 1.84
CA GLU A 34 0.56 15.20 1.91
C GLU A 34 -0.27 14.00 2.39
N CYS A 35 0.22 12.78 2.15
CA CYS A 35 -0.42 11.54 2.55
C CYS A 35 -0.01 11.07 3.95
N GLU A 36 0.92 11.74 4.65
CA GLU A 36 1.42 11.30 5.96
C GLU A 36 0.32 11.29 7.04
N LYS A 37 -0.60 12.25 6.99
CA LYS A 37 -1.75 12.27 7.92
C LYS A 37 -2.64 11.04 7.72
N LEU A 38 -2.93 10.69 6.47
CA LEU A 38 -3.71 9.50 6.12
C LEU A 38 -2.95 8.21 6.46
N ARG A 39 -1.63 8.20 6.31
CA ARG A 39 -0.77 7.09 6.74
C ARG A 39 -0.94 6.81 8.23
N ARG A 40 -0.84 7.85 9.08
CA ARG A 40 -1.01 7.72 10.53
C ARG A 40 -2.41 7.23 10.91
N SER A 41 -3.46 7.71 10.24
CA SER A 41 -4.83 7.22 10.43
C SER A 41 -4.97 5.74 10.06
N PHE A 42 -4.41 5.33 8.93
CA PHE A 42 -4.39 3.94 8.48
C PHE A 42 -3.66 3.02 9.49
N GLU A 43 -2.49 3.43 9.98
CA GLU A 43 -1.74 2.68 11.00
C GLU A 43 -2.47 2.56 12.34
N SER A 44 -3.20 3.61 12.73
CA SER A 44 -3.94 3.63 13.99
C SER A 44 -5.23 2.82 13.95
N LEU A 45 -5.89 2.75 12.79
CA LEU A 45 -7.19 2.08 12.64
C LEU A 45 -7.05 0.60 12.27
N CYS A 46 -5.89 0.19 11.76
CA CYS A 46 -5.66 -1.17 11.32
C CYS A 46 -4.77 -1.97 12.28
N PRO A 47 -5.00 -3.29 12.41
CA PRO A 47 -4.03 -4.18 13.03
C PRO A 47 -2.67 -4.10 12.31
N GLN A 48 -1.57 -4.06 13.05
CA GLN A 48 -0.24 -3.88 12.47
C GLN A 48 0.15 -4.97 11.45
N GLN A 49 -0.36 -6.20 11.61
CA GLN A 49 -0.17 -7.27 10.63
C GLN A 49 -0.90 -6.99 9.31
N TRP A 50 -2.07 -6.36 9.36
CA TRP A 50 -2.82 -5.98 8.18
C TRP A 50 -2.16 -4.83 7.45
N VAL A 51 -1.65 -3.84 8.19
CA VAL A 51 -0.84 -2.76 7.62
C VAL A 51 0.32 -3.34 6.82
N LYS A 52 1.13 -4.20 7.43
CA LYS A 52 2.25 -4.86 6.76
C LYS A 52 1.84 -5.67 5.53
N TYR A 53 0.69 -6.35 5.58
CA TYR A 53 0.16 -7.08 4.43
C TYR A 53 -0.27 -6.13 3.31
N PHE A 54 -0.99 -5.05 3.62
CA PHE A 54 -1.46 -4.10 2.64
C PHE A 54 -0.32 -3.33 2.00
N ASP A 55 0.69 -2.89 2.77
CA ASP A 55 1.87 -2.21 2.23
C ASP A 55 2.56 -3.09 1.16
N LYS A 56 2.84 -4.36 1.50
CA LYS A 56 3.39 -5.34 0.53
C LYS A 56 2.48 -5.57 -0.69
N ARG A 57 1.16 -5.58 -0.47
CA ARG A 57 0.19 -5.75 -1.57
C ARG A 57 0.22 -4.55 -2.50
N ARG A 58 0.34 -3.33 -1.98
CA ARG A 58 0.47 -2.11 -2.80
C ARG A 58 1.74 -2.17 -3.65
N ASP A 59 2.89 -2.47 -3.03
CA ASP A 59 4.16 -2.59 -3.75
C ASP A 59 4.06 -3.56 -4.93
N TYR A 60 3.44 -4.72 -4.70
CA TYR A 60 3.20 -5.71 -5.75
C TYR A 60 2.28 -5.19 -6.86
N LEU A 61 1.19 -4.49 -6.50
CA LEU A 61 0.25 -3.95 -7.48
C LEU A 61 0.89 -2.83 -8.31
N GLU A 62 1.69 -1.96 -7.69
CA GLU A 62 2.45 -0.92 -8.38
C GLU A 62 3.49 -1.53 -9.32
N TYR A 63 4.23 -2.55 -8.86
CA TYR A 63 5.17 -3.29 -9.71
C TYR A 63 4.46 -3.96 -10.90
N LYS A 64 3.34 -4.65 -10.63
CA LYS A 64 2.52 -5.27 -11.68
C LYS A 64 2.03 -4.23 -12.69
N ARG A 65 1.52 -3.08 -12.21
CA ARG A 65 1.08 -1.98 -13.09
C ARG A 65 2.22 -1.51 -13.99
N LYS A 66 3.41 -1.29 -13.44
CA LYS A 66 4.60 -0.90 -14.22
C LYS A 66 4.96 -1.92 -15.29
N LEU A 67 4.97 -3.21 -14.95
CA LEU A 67 5.21 -4.27 -15.93
C LEU A 67 4.17 -4.29 -17.05
N GLU A 68 2.89 -4.07 -16.72
CA GLU A 68 1.81 -4.01 -17.70
C GLU A 68 1.90 -2.78 -18.60
N THR A 69 2.37 -1.63 -18.09
CA THR A 69 2.47 -0.38 -18.86
C THR A 69 3.77 -0.24 -19.66
N GLU A 70 4.90 -0.67 -19.10
CA GLU A 70 6.25 -0.49 -19.67
C GLU A 70 6.76 -1.75 -20.38
N GLY A 71 6.07 -2.89 -20.21
CA GLY A 71 6.53 -4.19 -20.68
C GLY A 71 7.54 -4.82 -19.71
N TYR A 72 7.86 -6.09 -19.94
CA TYR A 72 8.86 -6.83 -19.16
C TYR A 72 10.26 -6.62 -19.75
N TYR A 73 11.17 -6.00 -19.00
CA TYR A 73 12.60 -5.95 -19.35
C TYR A 73 13.39 -6.99 -18.53
N PRO A 74 13.86 -8.09 -19.14
CA PRO A 74 14.69 -9.05 -18.44
C PRO A 74 16.03 -8.40 -18.03
N PRO A 75 16.53 -8.66 -16.80
CA PRO A 75 17.79 -8.09 -16.32
C PRO A 75 19.02 -8.48 -17.16
N GLU A 76 18.90 -9.50 -18.01
CA GLU A 76 19.98 -10.00 -18.87
C GLU A 76 20.35 -9.06 -20.03
N ALA A 77 19.54 -8.05 -20.32
CA ALA A 77 19.82 -7.07 -21.38
C ALA A 77 20.62 -5.84 -20.90
N ALA A 78 20.95 -5.74 -19.60
CA ALA A 78 21.69 -4.61 -19.03
C ALA A 78 23.23 -4.81 -18.93
N GLY A 79 23.77 -5.91 -19.46
CA GLY A 79 25.16 -6.33 -19.16
C GLY A 79 25.94 -7.00 -20.28
N LYS A 80 25.69 -6.65 -21.54
CA LYS A 80 26.62 -6.99 -22.65
C LYS A 80 26.78 -5.80 -23.59
N SER A 81 27.70 -4.91 -23.26
CA SER A 81 28.54 -4.22 -24.24
C SER A 81 29.84 -3.78 -23.59
#